data_AF-A0A5S9M841-F1
#
_entry.id   AF-A0A5S9M841-F1
#
_cell.length_a   1.000
_cell.length_b   1.000
_cell.length_c   1.000
_cell.angle_alpha   90.00
_cell.angle_beta   90.00
_cell.angle_gamma   90.00
#
_symmetry.space_group_name_H-M   'P 1'
#
loop_
_entity.id
_entity.type
_entity.pdbx_description
1 polymer ?
#
loop_
_entity_poly.entity_id
_entity_poly.type
_entity_poly.pdbx_seq_one_letter_code
_entity_poly.pdbx_strand_id
1 'polypeptide(L)'
;MNKFVEFFGPGVAQLPLADRATIANMAPEYGATCGFFPVDEEALAYLRLTGRDEEQINIVEEYSRANGLFYTPDAEEPIFTDVVEIDLSKIESNLSGPKRPQDLIPLSQMKETFHQHIESPAGNQGFGLDKSELDKQIEFNLANGEKAV
;
A
#
# COMPACT_ATOMS: atom_id res chain seq x y z
N MET A 1 -0.18 18.12 0.12
CA MET A 1 1.18 18.56 0.49
C MET A 1 1.12 19.32 1.80
N ASN A 2 1.97 18.92 2.76
CA ASN A 2 2.15 19.53 4.08
C ASN A 2 0.97 19.40 5.07
N LYS A 3 0.25 18.28 5.03
CA LYS A 3 -0.79 17.92 6.02
C LYS A 3 -0.41 16.60 6.70
N PHE A 4 -0.89 16.40 7.92
CA PHE A 4 -0.88 15.10 8.59
C PHE A 4 -2.08 14.31 8.10
N VAL A 5 -1.89 13.01 7.90
CA VAL A 5 -2.97 12.06 7.60
C VAL A 5 -3.02 11.10 8.76
N GLU A 6 -4.14 11.10 9.48
CA GLU A 6 -4.41 10.19 10.58
C GLU A 6 -5.46 9.18 10.14
N PHE A 7 -5.19 7.90 10.41
CA PHE A 7 -6.06 6.80 10.04
C PHE A 7 -6.93 6.40 11.24
N PHE A 8 -8.26 6.39 11.05
CA PHE A 8 -9.24 6.05 12.06
C PHE A 8 -10.38 5.20 11.50
N GLY A 9 -11.23 4.70 12.39
CA GLY A 9 -12.42 3.92 12.04
C GLY A 9 -12.24 2.40 12.18
N PRO A 10 -13.33 1.63 12.07
CA PRO A 10 -13.36 0.20 12.41
C PRO A 10 -12.46 -0.67 11.52
N GLY A 11 -12.11 -0.19 10.32
CA GLY A 11 -11.16 -0.86 9.44
C GLY A 11 -9.73 -0.90 9.99
N VAL A 12 -9.31 0.10 10.77
CA VAL A 12 -7.95 0.19 11.31
C VAL A 12 -7.65 -0.95 12.28
N ALA A 13 -8.63 -1.31 13.13
CA ALA A 13 -8.52 -2.41 14.07
C ALA A 13 -8.35 -3.79 13.40
N GLN A 14 -8.67 -3.90 12.10
CA GLN A 14 -8.51 -5.14 11.32
C GLN A 14 -7.17 -5.22 10.59
N LEU A 15 -6.41 -4.12 10.53
CA LEU A 15 -5.12 -4.07 9.85
C LEU A 15 -3.99 -4.51 10.79
N PRO A 16 -3.23 -5.56 10.44
CA PRO A 16 -1.98 -5.90 11.12
C PRO A 16 -0.98 -4.74 11.10
N LEU A 17 -0.07 -4.69 12.06
CA LEU A 17 0.89 -3.57 12.12
C LEU A 17 1.79 -3.44 10.88
N ALA A 18 2.14 -4.55 10.22
CA ALA A 18 2.93 -4.52 8.99
C ALA A 18 2.20 -3.78 7.85
N ASP A 19 0.88 -3.93 7.74
CA ASP A 19 0.07 -3.25 6.72
C ASP A 19 -0.02 -1.76 7.02
N ARG A 20 -0.22 -1.40 8.30
CA ARG A 20 -0.18 -0.01 8.77
C ARG A 20 1.15 0.66 8.44
N ALA A 21 2.26 -0.03 8.70
CA ALA A 21 3.60 0.46 8.38
C ALA A 21 3.80 0.64 6.86
N THR A 22 3.26 -0.27 6.05
CA THR A 22 3.32 -0.17 4.59
C THR A 22 2.57 1.07 4.09
N ILE A 23 1.37 1.31 4.60
CA ILE A 23 0.56 2.49 4.24
C ILE A 23 1.27 3.77 4.68
N ALA A 24 1.74 3.83 5.94
CA ALA A 24 2.41 5.01 6.48
C ALA A 24 3.73 5.32 5.76
N ASN A 25 4.45 4.31 5.29
CA ASN A 25 5.69 4.48 4.51
C ASN A 25 5.44 5.16 3.16
N MET A 26 4.22 5.06 2.59
CA MET A 26 3.85 5.70 1.34
C MET A 26 3.43 7.19 1.48
N ALA A 27 3.62 7.79 2.66
CA ALA A 27 3.28 9.20 2.91
C ALA A 27 3.85 10.21 1.89
N PRO A 28 5.11 10.07 1.43
CA PRO A 28 5.66 10.93 0.38
C PRO A 28 4.85 10.87 -0.94
N GLU A 29 4.34 9.70 -1.31
CA GLU A 29 3.66 9.43 -2.57
C GLU A 29 2.28 10.10 -2.64
N TYR A 30 1.54 10.15 -1.53
CA TYR A 30 0.27 10.89 -1.44
C TYR A 30 0.45 12.33 -0.89
N GLY A 31 1.69 12.78 -0.72
CA GLY A 31 2.02 14.16 -0.39
C GLY A 31 1.65 14.57 1.04
N ALA A 32 1.63 13.63 1.98
CA ALA A 32 1.50 13.91 3.40
C ALA A 32 2.88 14.12 4.04
N THR A 33 2.90 14.87 5.15
CA THR A 33 4.10 15.00 5.98
C THR A 33 4.30 13.76 6.85
N CYS A 34 3.20 13.15 7.29
CA CYS A 34 3.17 11.99 8.16
C CYS A 34 1.88 11.19 7.91
N GLY A 35 2.00 9.87 7.81
CA GLY A 35 0.88 8.93 7.93
C GLY A 35 0.87 8.35 9.35
N PHE A 36 -0.14 8.69 10.14
CA PHE A 36 -0.20 8.37 11.55
C PHE A 36 -1.28 7.34 11.85
N PHE A 37 -0.88 6.21 12.43
CA PHE A 37 -1.76 5.24 13.06
C PHE A 37 -1.59 5.37 14.58
N PRO A 38 -2.68 5.56 15.35
CA PRO A 38 -2.59 5.70 16.80
C PRO A 38 -2.17 4.39 17.46
N VAL A 39 -1.69 4.49 18.70
CA VAL A 39 -1.35 3.32 19.52
C VAL A 39 -2.65 2.62 19.93
N ASP A 40 -2.74 1.32 19.65
CA ASP A 40 -3.86 0.46 20.03
C ASP A 40 -3.35 -0.91 20.50
N GLU A 41 -4.27 -1.84 20.73
CA GLU A 41 -3.94 -3.23 21.12
C GLU A 41 -3.01 -3.93 20.13
N GLU A 42 -3.15 -3.68 18.82
CA GLU A 42 -2.29 -4.27 17.79
C GLU A 42 -0.85 -3.73 17.88
N ALA A 43 -0.70 -2.43 18.17
CA ALA A 43 0.62 -1.85 18.43
C ALA A 43 1.30 -2.49 19.65
N LEU A 44 0.55 -2.70 20.75
CA LEU A 44 1.08 -3.40 21.93
C LEU A 44 1.39 -4.88 21.64
N ALA A 45 0.54 -5.57 20.90
CA ALA A 45 0.76 -6.94 20.47
C ALA A 45 2.02 -7.07 19.61
N TYR A 46 2.29 -6.10 18.74
CA TYR A 46 3.52 -6.07 17.96
C TYR A 46 4.76 -5.81 18.81
N LEU A 47 4.69 -4.93 19.83
CA LEU A 47 5.78 -4.74 20.78
C LEU A 47 6.13 -6.05 21.51
N ARG A 48 5.11 -6.81 21.93
CA ARG A 48 5.29 -8.16 22.50
C ARG A 48 5.95 -9.12 21.51
N LEU A 49 5.42 -9.18 20.29
CA LEU A 49 5.93 -10.06 19.22
C LEU A 49 7.41 -9.81 18.91
N THR A 50 7.83 -8.55 18.99
CA THR A 50 9.20 -8.12 18.71
C THR A 50 10.12 -8.14 19.94
N GLY A 51 9.67 -8.74 21.05
CA GLY A 51 10.50 -9.06 22.21
C GLY A 51 10.70 -7.91 23.20
N ARG A 52 9.81 -6.91 23.23
CA ARG A 52 9.82 -5.89 24.29
C ARG A 52 9.29 -6.52 25.58
N ASP A 53 9.83 -6.10 26.72
CA ASP A 53 9.38 -6.60 28.02
C ASP A 53 7.99 -6.06 28.39
N GLU A 54 7.25 -6.84 29.19
CA GLU A 54 5.88 -6.46 29.59
C GLU A 54 5.85 -5.19 30.45
N GLU A 55 6.92 -4.87 31.18
CA GLU A 55 7.01 -3.65 31.98
C GLU A 55 6.98 -2.41 31.07
N GLN A 56 7.80 -2.41 30.01
CA GLN A 56 7.86 -1.38 29.00
C GLN A 56 6.53 -1.26 28.23
N ILE A 57 5.91 -2.39 27.89
CA ILE A 57 4.61 -2.40 27.20
C ILE A 57 3.53 -1.77 28.08
N ASN A 58 3.49 -2.11 29.36
CA ASN A 58 2.55 -1.51 30.31
C ASN A 58 2.78 0.00 30.44
N ILE A 59 4.03 0.46 30.49
CA ILE A 59 4.34 1.91 30.50
C ILE A 59 3.79 2.59 29.24
N VAL A 60 3.99 1.98 28.06
CA VAL A 60 3.48 2.53 26.79
C VAL A 60 1.95 2.62 26.81
N GLU A 61 1.27 1.57 27.28
CA GLU A 61 -0.18 1.54 27.39
C GLU A 61 -0.70 2.60 28.37
N GLU A 62 -0.22 2.59 29.61
CA GLU A 62 -0.65 3.52 30.66
C GLU A 62 -0.42 4.97 30.26
N TYR A 63 0.76 5.28 29.71
CA TYR A 63 1.07 6.61 29.22
C TYR A 63 0.13 7.02 28.08
N SER A 64 -0.10 6.13 27.11
CA SER A 64 -0.95 6.44 25.96
C SER A 64 -2.40 6.67 26.40
N ARG A 65 -2.93 5.84 27.31
CA ARG A 65 -4.28 6.02 27.86
C ARG A 65 -4.40 7.31 28.68
N ALA A 66 -3.44 7.58 29.56
CA ALA A 66 -3.46 8.77 30.42
C ALA A 66 -3.42 10.08 29.62
N ASN A 67 -2.84 10.07 28.43
CA ASN A 67 -2.72 11.24 27.55
C ASN A 67 -3.78 11.27 26.43
N GLY A 68 -4.72 10.31 26.39
CA GLY A 68 -5.73 10.23 25.32
C GLY A 68 -5.16 9.89 23.94
N LEU A 69 -4.01 9.20 23.89
CA LEU A 69 -3.33 8.76 22.67
C LEU A 69 -3.64 7.30 22.31
N PHE A 70 -4.31 6.57 23.21
CA PHE A 70 -4.68 5.18 22.99
C PHE A 70 -6.00 5.08 22.25
N TYR A 71 -5.98 4.44 21.09
CA TYR A 71 -7.14 4.27 20.21
C TYR A 71 -7.92 3.00 20.56
N THR A 72 -9.24 3.13 20.55
CA THR A 72 -10.17 2.01 20.57
C THR A 72 -11.23 2.22 19.48
N PRO A 73 -11.86 1.16 18.93
CA PRO A 73 -12.88 1.30 17.88
C PRO A 73 -14.10 2.13 18.29
N ASP A 74 -14.35 2.23 19.60
CA ASP A 74 -15.41 3.00 20.23
C ASP A 74 -14.97 4.37 20.77
N ALA A 75 -13.70 4.75 20.56
CA ALA A 75 -13.19 6.06 20.94
C ALA A 75 -13.90 7.18 20.17
N GLU A 76 -14.02 8.36 20.79
CA GLU A 76 -14.55 9.55 20.13
C GLU A 76 -13.67 9.92 18.94
N GLU A 77 -14.29 10.13 17.77
CA GLU A 77 -13.56 10.50 16.56
C GLU A 77 -12.94 11.90 16.72
N PRO A 78 -11.63 12.06 16.43
CA PRO A 78 -11.02 13.38 16.43
C PRO A 78 -11.66 14.30 15.39
N ILE A 79 -11.63 15.61 15.66
CA ILE A 79 -12.11 16.61 14.70
C ILE A 79 -11.02 16.84 13.65
N PHE A 80 -11.22 16.27 12.46
CA PHE A 80 -10.33 16.46 11.33
C PHE A 80 -10.73 17.65 10.45
N THR A 81 -9.75 18.28 9.81
CA THR A 81 -9.99 19.36 8.83
C THR A 81 -10.74 18.86 7.60
N ASP A 82 -10.38 17.67 7.12
CA ASP A 82 -10.97 16.99 5.97
C ASP A 82 -11.03 15.49 6.31
N VAL A 83 -12.12 14.82 5.97
CA VAL A 83 -12.29 13.36 6.13
C VAL A 83 -12.42 12.72 4.75
N VAL A 84 -11.62 11.68 4.51
CA VAL A 84 -11.70 10.84 3.31
C VAL A 84 -12.02 9.43 3.76
N GLU A 85 -13.14 8.90 3.28
CA GLU A 85 -13.59 7.55 3.61
C GLU A 85 -13.10 6.53 2.58
N ILE A 86 -12.57 5.41 3.06
CA ILE A 86 -12.14 4.28 2.23
C ILE A 86 -12.88 3.03 2.70
N ASP A 87 -13.69 2.46 1.81
CA ASP A 87 -14.34 1.18 2.03
C ASP A 87 -13.39 0.04 1.64
N LEU A 88 -12.79 -0.60 2.65
CA LEU A 88 -11.86 -1.72 2.45
C LEU A 88 -12.50 -2.89 1.69
N SER A 89 -13.83 -3.07 1.77
CA SER A 89 -14.52 -4.16 1.06
C SER A 89 -14.57 -3.96 -0.46
N LYS A 90 -14.36 -2.73 -0.93
CA LYS A 90 -14.28 -2.38 -2.35
C LYS A 90 -12.87 -2.45 -2.91
N ILE A 91 -11.86 -2.67 -2.07
CA ILE A 91 -10.47 -2.75 -2.51
C ILE A 91 -10.22 -4.12 -3.15
N GLU A 92 -9.72 -4.11 -4.39
CA GLU A 92 -9.23 -5.30 -5.08
C GLU A 92 -7.69 -5.30 -5.18
N SER A 93 -7.11 -6.43 -5.58
CA SER A 93 -5.67 -6.48 -5.86
C SER A 93 -5.34 -5.59 -7.05
N ASN A 94 -4.37 -4.69 -6.87
CA ASN A 94 -3.95 -3.74 -7.89
C ASN A 94 -2.44 -3.83 -8.13
N LEU A 95 -2.01 -3.44 -9.34
CA LEU A 95 -0.63 -3.09 -9.66
C LEU A 95 -0.50 -1.59 -9.88
N SER A 96 0.69 -1.05 -9.62
CA SER A 96 1.05 0.32 -9.99
C SER A 96 1.96 0.32 -11.22
N GLY A 97 1.62 1.10 -12.25
CA GLY A 97 2.45 1.22 -13.44
C GLY A 97 1.72 1.71 -14.70
N PRO A 98 2.41 1.72 -15.85
CA PRO A 98 3.70 1.10 -16.11
C PRO A 98 4.90 1.97 -15.74
N LYS A 99 4.70 3.28 -15.51
CA LYS A 99 5.81 4.23 -15.30
C LYS A 99 5.69 5.12 -14.06
N ARG A 100 4.53 5.15 -13.39
CA ARG A 100 4.32 5.97 -12.19
C ARG A 100 3.61 5.18 -11.09
N PRO A 101 3.97 5.37 -9.81
CA PRO A 101 3.39 4.61 -8.70
C PRO A 101 1.90 4.88 -8.47
N GLN A 102 1.41 6.07 -8.83
CA GLN A 102 0.01 6.45 -8.70
C GLN A 102 -0.91 5.90 -9.81
N ASP A 103 -0.36 5.26 -10.85
CA ASP A 103 -1.14 4.68 -11.93
C ASP A 103 -1.62 3.28 -11.52
N LEU A 104 -2.81 3.21 -10.92
CA LEU A 104 -3.42 1.96 -10.45
C LEU A 104 -4.06 1.18 -11.61
N ILE A 105 -3.74 -0.11 -11.68
CA ILE A 105 -4.29 -1.06 -12.63
C ILE A 105 -4.83 -2.25 -11.82
N PRO A 106 -6.14 -2.52 -11.86
CA PRO A 106 -6.69 -3.75 -11.29
C PRO A 106 -5.96 -4.98 -11.82
N LEU A 107 -5.57 -5.90 -10.93
CA LEU A 107 -4.83 -7.11 -11.32
C LEU A 107 -5.62 -7.92 -12.36
N SER A 108 -6.95 -7.91 -12.25
CA SER A 108 -7.90 -8.51 -13.20
C SER A 108 -7.77 -7.95 -14.62
N GLN A 109 -7.32 -6.70 -14.77
CA GLN A 109 -7.20 -5.98 -16.04
C GLN A 109 -5.75 -5.90 -16.55
N MET A 110 -4.76 -6.33 -15.75
CA MET A 110 -3.33 -6.13 -16.02
C MET A 110 -2.92 -6.55 -17.44
N LYS A 111 -3.33 -7.74 -17.90
CA LYS A 111 -2.97 -8.26 -19.22
C LYS A 111 -3.51 -7.38 -20.36
N GLU A 112 -4.76 -6.97 -20.25
CA GLU A 112 -5.40 -6.14 -21.26
C GLU A 112 -4.77 -4.74 -21.28
N THR A 113 -4.62 -4.12 -20.11
CA THR A 113 -3.98 -2.81 -19.95
C THR A 113 -2.54 -2.82 -20.46
N PHE A 114 -1.78 -3.89 -20.21
CA PHE A 114 -0.41 -4.02 -20.72
C PHE A 114 -0.36 -4.04 -22.25
N HIS A 115 -1.22 -4.84 -22.91
CA HIS A 115 -1.29 -4.86 -24.38
C HIS A 115 -1.68 -3.50 -24.95
N GLN A 116 -2.61 -2.78 -24.31
CA GLN A 116 -2.98 -1.42 -24.71
C GLN A 116 -1.80 -0.45 -24.56
N HIS A 117 -1.03 -0.55 -23.47
CA HIS A 117 0.14 0.30 -23.23
C HIS A 117 1.29 0.04 -24.23
N ILE A 118 1.43 -1.16 -24.79
CA ILE A 118 2.41 -1.46 -25.85
C ILE A 118 2.18 -0.55 -27.06
N GLU A 119 0.95 -0.51 -27.56
CA GLU A 119 0.57 0.22 -28.79
C GLU A 119 0.37 1.73 -28.54
N SER A 120 0.02 2.12 -27.30
CA SER A 120 -0.27 3.51 -26.96
C SER A 120 0.93 4.44 -27.19
N PRO A 121 0.72 5.71 -27.61
CA PRO A 121 1.81 6.66 -27.87
C PRO A 121 2.80 6.74 -26.72
N ALA A 122 4.10 6.84 -27.05
CA ALA A 122 5.16 6.90 -26.07
C ALA A 122 4.92 8.04 -25.05
N GLY A 123 4.75 7.66 -23.78
CA GLY A 123 4.37 8.58 -22.71
C GLY A 123 4.22 7.84 -21.38
N ASN A 124 3.52 8.43 -20.41
CA ASN A 124 3.38 7.84 -19.07
C ASN A 124 2.64 6.48 -19.07
N GLN A 125 1.75 6.28 -20.04
CA GLN A 125 0.91 5.09 -20.18
C GLN A 125 1.13 4.39 -21.53
N GLY A 126 2.25 4.67 -22.22
CA GLY A 126 2.47 4.10 -23.55
C GLY A 126 3.94 3.88 -23.88
N PHE A 127 4.21 2.79 -24.59
CA PHE A 127 5.54 2.43 -25.09
C PHE A 127 5.75 2.85 -26.55
N GLY A 128 4.68 3.10 -27.32
CA GLY A 128 4.74 3.55 -28.70
C GLY A 128 5.26 2.49 -29.67
N LEU A 129 5.08 1.22 -29.34
CA LEU A 129 5.54 0.09 -30.13
C LEU A 129 4.47 -0.34 -31.14
N ASP A 130 4.91 -0.85 -32.28
CA ASP A 130 4.00 -1.45 -33.25
C ASP A 130 3.50 -2.81 -32.74
N LYS A 131 2.27 -3.19 -33.10
CA LYS A 131 1.69 -4.47 -32.70
C LYS A 131 2.54 -5.68 -33.12
N SER A 132 3.25 -5.57 -34.24
CA SER A 132 4.17 -6.60 -34.74
C SER A 132 5.34 -6.90 -33.80
N GLU A 133 5.64 -6.01 -32.84
CA GLU A 133 6.66 -6.25 -31.81
C GLU A 133 6.26 -7.39 -30.86
N LEU A 134 4.96 -7.63 -30.65
CA LEU A 134 4.46 -8.72 -29.77
C LEU A 134 4.62 -10.10 -30.39
N ASP A 135 4.69 -10.18 -31.72
CA ASP A 135 4.78 -11.44 -32.47
C ASP A 135 6.23 -11.84 -32.79
N LYS A 136 7.22 -11.06 -32.34
CA LYS A 136 8.64 -11.35 -32.57
C LYS A 136 9.07 -12.61 -31.82
N GLN A 137 9.58 -13.58 -32.57
CA GLN A 137 10.17 -14.81 -32.06
C GLN A 137 11.64 -14.90 -32.49
N ILE A 138 12.47 -15.51 -31.65
CA ILE A 138 13.90 -15.71 -31.93
C ILE A 138 14.28 -17.15 -31.62
N GLU A 139 14.80 -17.86 -32.62
CA GLU A 139 15.38 -19.19 -32.41
C GLU A 139 16.70 -19.08 -31.64
N PHE A 140 16.83 -19.84 -30.56
CA PHE A 140 18.09 -19.99 -29.85
C PHE A 140 18.45 -21.46 -29.62
N ASN A 141 19.76 -21.73 -29.58
CA ASN A 141 20.29 -23.07 -29.35
C ASN A 141 20.55 -23.27 -27.86
N LEU A 142 19.91 -24.28 -27.27
CA LEU A 142 20.19 -24.73 -25.92
C LEU A 142 21.54 -25.48 -25.88
N ALA A 143 22.18 -25.49 -24.71
CA ALA A 143 23.51 -26.09 -24.53
C ALA A 143 23.55 -27.61 -24.82
N ASN A 144 22.39 -28.27 -24.82
CA ASN A 144 22.21 -29.67 -25.20
C ASN A 144 22.02 -29.88 -26.72
N GLY A 145 22.07 -28.83 -27.53
CA GLY A 145 21.90 -28.87 -28.98
C GLY A 145 20.45 -28.79 -29.47
N GLU A 146 19.48 -28.68 -28.56
CA GLU A 146 18.07 -28.49 -28.94
C GLU A 146 17.81 -27.04 -29.37
N LYS A 147 16.96 -26.86 -30.38
CA LYS A 147 16.47 -25.56 -30.84
C LYS A 147 15.15 -25.25 -30.17
N ALA A 148 15.04 -24.05 -29.60
CA ALA A 148 13.80 -23.50 -29.06
C ALA A 148 13.48 -22.16 -29.77
N VAL A 149 12.19 -21.86 -29.90
CA VAL A 149 11.62 -20.62 -30.47
C VAL A 149 11.02 -19.79 -29.35
#